data_AF-A0A2L0RZ46-F1
#
_entry.id   AF-A0A2L0RZ46-F1
#
_cell.length_a   1.000
_cell.length_b   1.000
_cell.length_c   1.000
_cell.angle_alpha   90.00
_cell.angle_beta   90.00
_cell.angle_gamma   90.00
#
_symmetry.space_group_name_H-M   'P 1'
#
loop_
_entity.id
_entity.type
_entity.pdbx_description
1 polymer ?
#
loop_
_entity_poly.entity_id
_entity_poly.type
_entity_poly.pdbx_seq_one_letter_code
_entity_poly.pdbx_strand_id
1 'polypeptide(L)'
;MGTTIATHLVIPALAAFNAHYPNIQIEIDASDRTADLASENIDCVIRGGDLRDSSLIARRLGSVEFVTYAAPAYLAAREPLCHPSRAPIPFRWCTCPIGI
;
A
#
# COMPACT_ATOMS: atom_id res chain seq x y z
N MET A 1 2.58 0.12 -4.49
CA MET A 1 1.89 -0.16 -3.21
C MET A 1 2.76 -0.91 -2.20
N GLY A 2 3.52 -1.93 -2.58
CA GLY A 2 4.36 -2.72 -1.67
C GLY A 2 5.37 -1.86 -0.90
N THR A 3 6.06 -0.95 -1.59
CA THR A 3 7.01 -0.02 -0.96
C THR A 3 6.37 0.93 0.04
N THR A 4 5.16 1.44 -0.24
CA THR A 4 4.42 2.32 0.68
C THR A 4 4.05 1.59 1.97
N ILE A 5 3.57 0.34 1.87
CA ILE A 5 3.24 -0.49 3.03
C ILE A 5 4.51 -0.77 3.85
N ALA A 6 5.61 -1.14 3.19
CA ALA A 6 6.87 -1.42 3.87
C ALA A 6 7.37 -0.20 4.66
N THR A 7 7.42 0.97 4.03
CA THR A 7 8.00 2.20 4.62
C THR A 7 7.12 2.87 5.66
N HIS A 8 5.79 2.89 5.46
CA HIS A 8 4.89 3.61 6.37
C HIS A 8 4.24 2.74 7.45
N LEU A 9 4.18 1.41 7.26
CA LEU A 9 3.50 0.51 8.21
C LEU A 9 4.45 -0.51 8.83
N VAL A 10 5.26 -1.20 8.03
CA VAL A 10 6.09 -2.32 8.52
C VAL A 10 7.34 -1.80 9.23
N ILE A 11 8.19 -1.03 8.55
CA ILE A 11 9.48 -0.54 9.07
C ILE A 11 9.32 0.20 10.41
N PRO A 12 8.36 1.12 10.59
CA PRO A 12 8.17 1.80 11.87
C PRO A 12 7.81 0.86 13.03
N ALA A 13 7.16 -0.27 12.75
CA ALA A 13 6.79 -1.26 13.76
C ALA A 13 7.92 -2.26 14.08
N LEU A 14 8.96 -2.35 13.24
CA LEU A 14 10.05 -3.32 13.41
C LEU A 14 10.83 -3.12 14.71
N ALA A 15 11.01 -1.87 15.16
CA ALA A 15 11.75 -1.60 16.40
C ALA A 15 11.07 -2.29 17.61
N ALA A 16 9.75 -2.18 17.71
CA ALA A 16 8.98 -2.84 18.76
C ALA A 16 8.99 -4.36 18.59
N PHE A 17 8.89 -4.86 17.37
CA PHE A 17 8.94 -6.29 17.08
C PHE A 17 10.29 -6.91 17.48
N ASN A 18 11.40 -6.28 17.08
CA ASN A 18 12.75 -6.74 17.39
C ASN A 18 13.03 -6.74 18.90
N ALA A 19 12.46 -5.78 19.64
CA ALA A 19 12.55 -5.76 21.11
C ALA A 19 11.86 -6.98 21.76
N HIS A 20 10.76 -7.47 21.19
CA HIS A 20 10.05 -8.66 21.69
C HIS A 20 10.68 -9.96 21.17
N TYR A 21 11.31 -9.94 20.00
CA TYR A 21 11.86 -11.12 19.32
C TYR A 21 13.29 -10.88 18.79
N PRO A 22 14.29 -10.75 19.68
CA PRO A 22 15.65 -10.32 19.29
C PRO A 22 16.43 -11.34 18.45
N ASN A 23 15.98 -12.60 18.41
CA ASN A 23 16.63 -13.68 17.68
C ASN A 23 16.08 -13.86 16.26
N ILE A 24 15.06 -13.09 15.87
CA ILE A 24 14.47 -13.16 14.53
C ILE A 24 15.21 -12.17 13.63
N GLN A 25 15.82 -12.67 12.57
CA GLN A 25 16.33 -11.84 11.49
C GLN A 25 15.23 -11.66 10.44
N ILE A 26 15.04 -10.42 9.98
CA ILE A 26 14.02 -10.09 8.99
C ILE A 26 14.72 -9.49 7.79
N GLU A 27 14.53 -10.13 6.63
CA GLU A 27 14.86 -9.58 5.33
C GLU A 27 13.57 -9.08 4.67
N ILE A 28 13.59 -7.84 4.17
CA ILE A 28 12.43 -7.21 3.55
C ILE A 28 12.79 -6.77 2.14
N ASP A 29 12.20 -7.43 1.14
CA ASP A 29 12.11 -6.92 -0.22
C ASP A 29 10.76 -6.18 -0.40
N ALA A 30 10.82 -4.97 -0.94
CA ALA A 30 9.66 -4.11 -1.11
C ALA A 30 9.53 -3.72 -2.57
N SER A 31 8.70 -4.47 -3.30
CA SER A 31 8.45 -4.27 -4.73
C SER A 31 6.95 -4.29 -5.05
N ASP A 32 6.61 -3.75 -6.22
CA ASP A 32 5.24 -3.77 -6.75
C ASP A 32 4.99 -4.95 -7.70
N ARG A 33 5.97 -5.85 -7.85
CA ARG A 33 5.82 -7.08 -8.65
C ARG A 33 5.03 -8.14 -7.88
N THR A 34 4.37 -9.02 -8.61
CA THR A 34 3.87 -10.26 -8.02
C THR A 34 5.07 -11.18 -7.75
N ALA A 35 5.39 -11.42 -6.49
CA ALA A 35 6.43 -12.36 -6.10
C ALA A 35 5.90 -13.80 -6.07
N ASP A 36 6.76 -14.75 -6.46
CA ASP A 36 6.50 -16.18 -6.31
C ASP A 36 7.21 -16.70 -5.06
N LEU A 37 6.43 -17.01 -4.02
CA LEU A 37 6.97 -17.43 -2.72
C LEU A 37 7.78 -18.73 -2.82
N ALA A 38 7.39 -19.65 -3.70
CA ALA A 38 8.01 -20.96 -3.79
C ALA A 38 9.39 -20.90 -4.48
N SER A 39 9.55 -20.05 -5.49
CA SER A 39 10.81 -19.93 -6.23
C SER A 39 11.76 -18.87 -5.65
N GLU A 40 11.26 -17.86 -4.94
CA GLU A 40 12.06 -16.75 -4.41
C GLU A 40 12.53 -16.94 -2.95
N ASN A 41 12.28 -18.11 -2.32
CA ASN A 41 12.56 -18.38 -0.89
C ASN A 41 11.92 -17.33 0.05
N ILE A 42 10.68 -16.94 -0.24
CA ILE A 42 9.95 -15.94 0.55
C ILE A 42 8.95 -16.66 1.47
N ASP A 43 9.09 -16.46 2.78
CA ASP A 43 8.20 -17.08 3.77
C ASP A 43 6.77 -16.51 3.73
N CYS A 44 6.63 -15.20 3.50
CA CYS A 44 5.33 -14.54 3.43
C CYS A 44 5.36 -13.27 2.58
N VAL A 45 4.20 -12.91 2.02
CA VAL A 45 4.02 -11.69 1.23
C VAL A 45 2.86 -10.86 1.79
N ILE A 46 3.03 -9.54 1.82
CA ILE A 46 1.93 -8.60 2.07
C ILE A 46 1.57 -7.97 0.73
N ARG A 47 0.34 -8.23 0.24
CA ARG A 47 -0.17 -7.67 -1.00
C ARG A 47 -1.62 -7.22 -0.87
N GLY A 48 -1.97 -6.20 -1.63
CA GLY A 48 -3.35 -5.77 -1.80
C GLY A 48 -4.02 -6.45 -2.99
N GLY A 49 -5.34 -6.62 -2.92
CA GLY A 49 -6.15 -7.25 -3.96
C GLY A 49 -6.52 -8.70 -3.66
N ASP A 50 -7.35 -9.26 -4.54
CA ASP A 50 -7.87 -10.61 -4.35
C ASP A 50 -6.80 -11.67 -4.58
N LEU A 51 -6.81 -12.69 -3.74
CA LEU A 51 -6.00 -13.89 -3.94
C LEU A 51 -6.59 -14.67 -5.12
N ARG A 52 -6.02 -14.51 -6.31
CA ARG A 52 -6.31 -15.40 -7.44
C ARG A 52 -5.71 -16.77 -7.15
N ASP A 53 -6.51 -17.82 -7.38
CA ASP A 53 -6.26 -19.24 -7.14
C ASP A 53 -4.81 -19.57 -6.78
N SER A 54 -4.59 -19.71 -5.48
CA SER A 54 -3.30 -20.04 -4.92
C SER A 54 -3.53 -21.09 -3.84
N SER A 55 -2.70 -22.12 -3.80
CA SER A 55 -2.65 -23.09 -2.70
C SER A 55 -2.17 -22.47 -1.37
N LEU A 56 -1.87 -21.17 -1.37
CA LEU A 56 -1.39 -20.43 -0.22
C LEU A 56 -2.52 -20.10 0.76
N ILE A 57 -2.18 -20.14 2.05
CA ILE A 57 -3.05 -19.68 3.13
C ILE A 57 -2.97 -18.15 3.18
N ALA A 58 -4.12 -17.47 2.98
CA ALA A 58 -4.20 -16.02 3.11
C ALA A 58 -4.88 -15.61 4.42
N ARG A 59 -4.34 -14.55 5.03
CA ARG A 59 -4.95 -13.85 6.18
C ARG A 59 -5.21 -12.40 5.82
N ARG A 60 -6.46 -11.96 5.93
CA ARG A 60 -6.83 -10.55 5.71
C ARG A 60 -6.25 -9.71 6.84
N LEU A 61 -5.35 -8.77 6.51
CA LEU A 61 -4.73 -7.83 7.46
C LEU A 61 -5.54 -6.53 7.62
N GLY A 62 -6.27 -6.13 6.58
CA GLY A 62 -7.06 -4.90 6.58
C GLY A 62 -7.66 -4.59 5.22
N SER A 63 -8.20 -3.39 5.08
CA SER A 63 -8.65 -2.80 3.80
C SER A 63 -8.08 -1.41 3.66
N VAL A 64 -7.74 -1.05 2.42
CA VAL A 64 -7.29 0.29 2.06
C VAL A 64 -8.35 0.90 1.15
N GLU A 65 -8.78 2.12 1.47
CA GLU A 65 -9.67 2.88 0.62
C GLU A 65 -8.84 3.72 -0.36
N PHE A 66 -9.18 3.66 -1.64
CA PHE A 66 -8.57 4.51 -2.66
C PHE A 66 -9.43 5.76 -2.84
N VAL A 67 -8.81 6.92 -2.61
CA VAL A 67 -9.47 8.22 -2.77
C VAL A 67 -8.64 9.09 -3.72
N THR A 68 -9.32 9.76 -4.64
CA THR A 68 -8.69 10.69 -5.58
C THR A 68 -8.47 12.05 -4.93
N TYR A 69 -7.23 12.52 -4.93
CA TYR A 69 -6.85 13.84 -4.44
C TYR A 69 -6.04 14.61 -5.48
N ALA A 70 -6.05 15.94 -5.37
CA ALA A 70 -5.25 16.83 -6.21
C ALA A 70 -4.68 17.98 -5.38
N ALA A 71 -3.52 18.48 -5.78
CA ALA A 71 -2.90 19.65 -5.14
C ALA A 71 -3.82 20.87 -5.28
N PRO A 72 -3.96 21.72 -4.25
CA PRO A 72 -4.83 22.91 -4.32
C PRO A 72 -4.49 23.82 -5.51
N ALA A 73 -3.21 24.00 -5.81
CA ALA A 73 -2.75 24.78 -6.96
C ALA A 73 -3.20 24.19 -8.30
N TYR A 74 -3.25 22.86 -8.43
CA TYR A 74 -3.76 22.19 -9.62
C TYR A 74 -5.26 22.44 -9.82
N LEU A 75 -6.02 22.42 -8.73
CA LEU A 75 -7.47 22.67 -8.76
C LEU A 75 -7.81 24.14 -9.01
N ALA A 76 -6.97 25.08 -8.57
CA ALA A 76 -7.18 26.51 -8.83
C ALA A 76 -6.93 26.89 -10.30
N ALA A 77 -6.07 26.15 -11.00
CA ALA A 77 -5.67 26.44 -12.37
C ALA A 77 -6.47 25.69 -13.44
N ARG A 78 -7.40 24.80 -13.05
CA ARG A 78 -8.15 23.93 -13.98
C ARG A 78 -9.62 23.84 -13.60
N GLU A 79 -10.45 23.51 -14.59
CA GLU A 79 -11.86 23.20 -14.32
C GLU A 79 -12.01 21.97 -13.41
N PRO A 80 -13.02 21.97 -12.52
CA PRO A 80 -13.28 20.84 -11.63
C PRO A 80 -13.49 19.51 -12.38
N LEU A 81 -12.81 18.46 -11.94
CA LEU A 81 -13.04 17.09 -12.42
C LEU A 81 -14.38 16.60 -11.86
N CYS A 82 -15.45 16.73 -12.65
CA CYS A 82 -16.83 16.43 -12.23
C CYS A 82 -17.35 15.05 -12.68
N HIS A 83 -16.56 14.28 -13.44
CA HIS A 83 -17.03 13.02 -14.01
C HIS A 83 -15.94 11.93 -14.02
N PRO A 84 -16.26 10.67 -13.63
CA PRO A 84 -15.28 9.60 -13.51
C PRO A 84 -14.69 9.12 -14.84
N SER A 85 -15.35 9.37 -15.98
CA SER A 85 -14.70 9.17 -17.30
C SER A 85 -13.48 10.07 -17.51
N ARG A 86 -13.31 11.12 -16.69
CA ARG A 86 -12.12 11.96 -16.64
C ARG A 86 -11.19 11.61 -15.46
N ALA A 87 -11.60 10.69 -14.56
CA ALA A 87 -10.73 10.05 -13.55
C ALA A 87 -11.43 8.83 -12.84
N PRO A 88 -10.84 7.62 -12.84
CA PRO A 88 -11.57 6.35 -12.64
C PRO A 88 -11.85 5.91 -11.18
N ILE A 89 -11.71 6.77 -10.17
CA ILE A 89 -11.82 6.42 -8.74
C ILE A 89 -12.73 7.43 -8.02
N PRO A 90 -13.46 7.03 -6.95
CA PRO A 90 -14.44 7.91 -6.31
C PRO A 90 -13.78 9.21 -5.84
N PHE A 91 -14.33 10.33 -6.30
CA PHE A 91 -13.87 11.68 -5.95
C PHE A 91 -14.39 12.06 -4.58
N ARG A 92 -13.47 12.29 -3.64
CA ARG A 92 -13.76 13.05 -2.43
C ARG A 92 -12.92 14.32 -2.51
N TRP A 93 -13.58 15.47 -2.61
CA TRP A 93 -12.91 16.78 -2.58
C TRP A 93 -12.37 17.04 -1.18
N CYS A 94 -11.25 16.39 -0.82
CA CYS A 94 -10.44 16.86 0.29
C CYS A 94 -9.19 17.46 -0.34
N THR A 95 -9.00 18.77 -0.17
CA THR A 95 -7.68 19.36 -0.38
C THR A 95 -6.71 18.61 0.53
N CYS A 96 -5.70 17.96 -0.02
CA CYS A 96 -4.69 17.27 0.79
C CYS A 96 -4.11 18.26 1.81
N PRO A 97 -4.27 18.05 3.13
CA PRO A 97 -3.64 18.89 4.15
C PRO A 97 -2.18 18.50 4.40
N ILE A 98 -1.70 17.43 3.75
CA ILE A 98 -0.35 16.92 3.95
C ILE A 98 0.56 17.69 3.01
N GLY A 99 1.11 18.78 3.52
CA GLY A 99 2.30 19.42 2.96
C GLY A 99 3.48 18.47 3.09
N ILE A 100 3.80 17.81 1.98
CA ILE A 100 5.19 17.40 1.70
C ILE A 100 5.83 18.58 0.96
#